data_AF-A0A1A7ZVX3-F1
#
_entry.id   AF-A0A1A7ZVX3-F1
#
_cell.length_a   1.000
_cell.length_b   1.000
_cell.length_c   1.000
_cell.angle_alpha   90.00
_cell.angle_beta   90.00
_cell.angle_gamma   90.00
#
_symmetry.space_group_name_H-M   'P 1'
#
loop_
_entity.id
_entity.type
_entity.pdbx_description
1 polymer ?
#
loop_
_entity_poly.entity_id
_entity_poly.type
_entity_poly.pdbx_seq_one_letter_code
_entity_poly.pdbx_strand_id
1 'polypeptide(L)'
;EGGLSISPIVHENGSRAYDVRLPFNDAAVDWTNEGGGVVLYSINMNFTLNTVPQKDVYYHQASVTARVFDAFPPEVTAKCLDGGISFSVVRPSLSLWEVGIGHEPLTAELVSQRGYHLTNDSHRTILDVPLFSVGYTYEEINLANFYATFKLLLRDSKTLEIQASASKRC
;
A
#
# COMPACT_ATOMS: atom_id res chain seq x y z
N GLU A 1 7.93 -17.73 7.68
CA GLU A 1 8.26 -16.39 8.17
C GLU A 1 9.73 -16.39 8.56
N GLY A 2 10.56 -15.61 7.87
CA GLY A 2 12.01 -15.57 8.09
C GLY A 2 12.39 -14.25 8.72
N GLY A 3 12.96 -14.26 9.92
CA GLY A 3 13.47 -13.05 10.57
C GLY A 3 14.86 -12.66 10.09
N LEU A 4 15.53 -11.78 10.85
CA LEU A 4 16.93 -11.42 10.66
C LEU A 4 17.83 -12.67 10.59
N SER A 5 18.63 -12.76 9.53
CA SER A 5 19.64 -13.80 9.36
C SER A 5 21.01 -13.16 9.17
N ILE A 6 22.00 -13.69 9.87
CA ILE A 6 23.40 -13.24 9.80
C ILE A 6 24.27 -14.46 9.53
N SER A 7 25.02 -14.46 8.43
CA SER A 7 25.94 -15.54 8.08
C SER A 7 27.38 -15.01 7.95
N PRO A 8 28.38 -15.70 8.54
CA PRO A 8 29.77 -15.31 8.40
C PRO A 8 30.34 -15.74 7.04
N ILE A 9 31.19 -14.90 6.47
CA ILE A 9 31.96 -15.16 5.26
C ILE A 9 33.43 -15.04 5.63
N VAL A 10 34.22 -16.08 5.36
CA VAL A 10 35.66 -16.10 5.63
C VAL A 10 36.39 -15.93 4.30
N HIS A 11 37.25 -14.92 4.22
CA HIS A 11 38.09 -14.68 3.06
C HIS A 11 39.44 -15.39 3.18
N GLU A 12 40.09 -15.68 2.05
CA GLU A 12 41.40 -16.37 2.01
C GLU A 12 42.49 -15.63 2.78
N ASN A 13 42.41 -14.30 2.85
CA ASN A 13 43.34 -13.45 3.60
C ASN A 13 43.09 -13.46 5.13
N GLY A 14 42.17 -14.30 5.62
CA GLY A 14 41.82 -14.41 7.03
C GLY A 14 40.85 -13.35 7.55
N SER A 15 40.45 -12.37 6.72
CA SER A 15 39.40 -11.41 7.09
C SER A 15 38.02 -12.07 7.13
N ARG A 16 37.11 -11.47 7.91
CA ARG A 16 35.72 -11.93 8.06
C ARG A 16 34.77 -10.84 7.57
N ALA A 17 33.79 -11.26 6.78
CA ALA A 17 32.61 -10.46 6.45
C ALA A 17 31.36 -11.14 7.04
N TYR A 18 30.26 -10.41 7.08
CA TYR A 18 28.96 -10.90 7.54
C TYR A 18 27.91 -10.51 6.51
N ASP A 19 27.16 -11.49 6.01
CA ASP A 19 25.98 -11.26 5.17
C ASP A 19 24.76 -11.16 6.09
N VAL A 20 24.11 -10.00 6.06
CA VAL A 20 22.94 -9.67 6.88
C VAL A 20 21.73 -9.60 5.96
N ARG A 21 20.74 -10.47 6.19
CA ARG A 21 19.51 -10.55 5.41
C ARG A 21 18.30 -10.30 6.31
N LEU A 22 17.42 -9.44 5.84
CA LEU A 22 16.19 -9.06 6.53
C LEU A 22 15.07 -8.90 5.49
N PRO A 23 13.86 -9.38 5.76
CA PRO A 23 12.74 -9.17 4.85
C PRO A 23 12.20 -7.73 4.94
N PHE A 24 11.59 -7.23 3.86
CA PHE A 24 10.99 -5.89 3.83
C PHE A 24 9.81 -5.69 4.80
N ASN A 25 9.18 -6.77 5.25
CA ASN A 25 8.06 -6.73 6.19
C ASN A 25 8.50 -6.80 7.67
N ASP A 26 9.81 -6.76 7.95
CA ASP A 26 10.31 -6.71 9.32
C ASP A 26 10.00 -5.36 9.98
N ALA A 27 9.68 -5.36 11.27
CA ALA A 27 9.33 -4.16 12.01
C ALA A 27 10.47 -3.14 12.14
N ALA A 28 11.72 -3.56 11.94
CA ALA A 28 12.88 -2.67 11.93
C ALA A 28 13.13 -1.99 10.57
N VAL A 29 12.37 -2.36 9.53
CA VAL A 29 12.48 -1.76 8.20
C VAL A 29 11.46 -0.62 8.07
N ASP A 30 11.99 0.59 7.95
CA ASP A 30 11.20 1.75 7.59
C ASP A 30 10.96 1.77 6.08
N TRP A 31 9.85 2.36 5.66
CA TRP A 31 9.54 2.56 4.24
C TRP A 31 9.03 3.98 3.99
N THR A 32 9.24 4.48 2.77
CA THR A 32 8.75 5.78 2.33
C THR A 32 8.28 5.68 0.88
N ASN A 33 7.08 6.21 0.60
CA ASN A 33 6.62 6.39 -0.77
C ASN A 33 7.43 7.51 -1.44
N GLU A 34 8.18 7.18 -2.50
CA GLU A 34 8.90 8.17 -3.31
C GLU A 34 8.05 8.75 -4.44
N GLY A 35 6.93 8.11 -4.77
CA GLY A 35 6.03 8.44 -5.87
C GLY A 35 6.35 7.63 -7.13
N GLY A 36 5.39 7.55 -8.05
CA GLY A 36 5.51 6.80 -9.29
C GLY A 36 5.67 5.30 -9.05
N GLY A 37 5.07 4.76 -7.99
CA GLY A 37 5.22 3.35 -7.61
C GLY A 37 6.61 3.00 -7.04
N VAL A 38 7.42 3.97 -6.62
CA VAL A 38 8.72 3.72 -6.01
C VAL A 38 8.63 3.73 -4.49
N VAL A 39 9.17 2.70 -3.85
CA VAL A 39 9.33 2.57 -2.40
C VAL A 39 10.79 2.61 -2.03
N LEU A 40 11.14 3.48 -1.09
CA LEU A 40 12.43 3.46 -0.43
C LEU A 40 12.29 2.73 0.91
N TYR A 41 12.94 1.58 1.04
CA TYR A 41 13.11 0.88 2.31
C TYR A 41 14.42 1.29 2.95
N SER A 42 14.42 1.47 4.26
CA SER A 42 15.63 1.83 5.03
C SER A 42 15.70 1.11 6.36
N ILE A 43 16.91 0.77 6.77
CA ILE A 43 17.20 0.26 8.12
C ILE A 43 18.45 0.94 8.68
N ASN A 44 18.36 1.35 9.94
CA ASN A 44 19.49 1.83 10.71
C ASN A 44 20.03 0.68 11.58
N MET A 45 21.31 0.37 11.44
CA MET A 45 21.98 -0.72 12.15
C MET A 45 23.11 -0.20 13.01
N ASN A 46 23.21 -0.74 14.23
CA ASN A 46 24.33 -0.52 15.13
C ASN A 46 25.11 -1.81 15.30
N PHE A 47 26.32 -1.85 14.77
CA PHE A 47 27.27 -2.94 14.94
C PHE A 47 28.13 -2.71 16.18
N THR A 48 28.24 -3.73 17.01
CA THR A 48 29.14 -3.76 18.16
C THR A 48 30.15 -4.87 17.97
N LEU A 49 31.43 -4.51 17.88
CA LEU A 49 32.53 -5.45 17.74
C LEU A 49 33.33 -5.49 19.04
N ASN A 50 33.43 -6.68 19.64
CA ASN A 50 34.21 -6.89 20.87
C ASN A 50 35.50 -7.63 20.52
N THR A 51 36.65 -7.05 20.85
CA THR A 51 37.95 -7.72 20.68
C THR A 51 38.21 -8.72 21.80
N VAL A 52 38.82 -9.86 21.49
CA VAL A 52 39.23 -10.87 22.47
C VAL A 52 40.73 -11.11 22.32
N PRO A 53 41.53 -11.07 23.42
CA PRO A 53 41.12 -11.01 24.83
C PRO A 53 41.02 -9.60 25.44
N GLN A 54 41.42 -8.54 24.74
CA GLN A 54 41.48 -7.18 25.31
C GLN A 54 40.11 -6.64 25.78
N LYS A 55 38.99 -7.16 25.27
CA LYS A 55 37.62 -6.73 25.57
C LYS A 55 37.33 -5.27 25.19
N ASP A 56 38.07 -4.74 24.22
CA ASP A 56 37.74 -3.42 23.66
C ASP A 56 36.45 -3.52 22.85
N VAL A 57 35.60 -2.52 23.00
CA VAL A 57 34.30 -2.45 22.33
C VAL A 57 34.35 -1.35 21.27
N TYR A 58 34.08 -1.71 20.03
CA TYR A 58 33.97 -0.78 18.90
C TYR A 58 32.53 -0.72 18.41
N TYR A 59 32.02 0.49 18.23
CA TYR A 59 30.68 0.75 17.73
C TYR A 59 30.75 1.32 16.31
N HIS A 60 29.90 0.81 15.43
CA HIS A 60 29.74 1.33 14.08
C HIS A 60 28.26 1.44 13.74
N GLN A 61 27.83 2.61 13.27
CA GLN A 61 26.47 2.83 12.82
C GLN A 61 26.47 2.83 11.29
N ALA A 62 25.50 2.14 10.69
CA ALA A 62 25.29 2.14 9.25
C ALA A 62 23.81 2.27 8.93
N SER A 63 23.51 2.89 7.79
CA SER A 63 22.18 2.93 7.21
C SER A 63 22.22 2.18 5.87
N VAL A 64 21.30 1.25 5.67
CA VAL A 64 21.15 0.53 4.42
C VAL A 64 19.80 0.88 3.82
N THR A 65 19.80 1.16 2.52
CA THR A 65 18.60 1.54 1.76
C THR A 65 18.42 0.65 0.55
N ALA A 66 17.17 0.34 0.22
CA ALA A 66 16.81 -0.36 -1.00
C ALA A 66 15.64 0.36 -1.68
N ARG A 67 15.78 0.67 -2.96
CA ARG A 67 14.70 1.24 -3.79
C ARG A 67 14.05 0.10 -4.57
N VAL A 68 12.75 -0.05 -4.40
CA VAL A 68 11.94 -1.06 -5.07
C VAL A 68 10.87 -0.37 -5.89
N PHE A 69 10.70 -0.82 -7.13
CA PHE A 69 9.60 -0.38 -7.98
C PHE A 69 8.45 -1.37 -7.82
N ASP A 70 7.36 -0.90 -7.21
CA ASP A 70 6.09 -1.61 -7.09
C ASP A 70 5.02 -0.86 -7.88
N ALA A 71 4.91 -1.22 -9.16
CA ALA A 71 4.05 -0.55 -10.12
C ALA A 71 2.59 -1.03 -10.10
N PHE A 72 2.23 -1.99 -9.25
CA PHE A 72 0.94 -2.68 -9.38
C PHE A 72 -0.11 -2.14 -8.40
N PRO A 73 -1.01 -1.24 -8.84
CA PRO A 73 -2.18 -0.85 -8.06
C PRO A 73 -3.02 -2.08 -7.66
N PRO A 74 -3.69 -2.04 -6.49
CA PRO A 74 -4.50 -3.15 -6.02
C PRO A 74 -5.63 -3.44 -6.99
N GLU A 75 -6.02 -4.71 -7.08
CA GLU A 75 -7.19 -5.09 -7.84
C GLU A 75 -8.46 -4.57 -7.16
N VAL A 76 -9.34 -3.97 -7.96
CA VAL A 76 -10.65 -3.49 -7.52
C VAL A 76 -11.72 -4.29 -8.22
N THR A 77 -12.52 -4.99 -7.44
CA THR A 77 -13.68 -5.75 -7.94
C THR A 77 -14.96 -5.00 -7.61
N ALA A 78 -15.98 -5.12 -8.47
CA ALA A 78 -17.24 -4.41 -8.31
C ALA A 78 -18.45 -5.27 -8.72
N LYS A 79 -19.50 -5.24 -7.90
CA LYS A 79 -20.75 -5.97 -8.12
C LYS A 79 -21.96 -5.05 -7.99
N CYS A 80 -22.98 -5.34 -8.79
CA CYS A 80 -24.30 -4.73 -8.66
C CYS A 80 -25.06 -5.43 -7.54
N LEU A 81 -25.72 -4.63 -6.70
CA LEU A 81 -26.65 -5.08 -5.66
C LEU A 81 -27.99 -4.39 -5.91
N ASP A 82 -29.07 -4.94 -5.38
CA ASP A 82 -30.42 -4.34 -5.50
C ASP A 82 -30.45 -2.89 -4.98
N GLY A 83 -29.59 -2.57 -3.99
CA GLY A 83 -29.48 -1.25 -3.36
C GLY A 83 -28.38 -0.34 -3.92
N GLY A 84 -27.59 -0.74 -4.91
CA GLY A 84 -26.47 0.06 -5.43
C GLY A 84 -25.26 -0.74 -5.91
N ILE A 85 -24.06 -0.18 -5.75
CA ILE A 85 -22.81 -0.82 -6.19
C ILE A 85 -21.90 -1.08 -4.99
N SER A 86 -21.33 -2.27 -4.92
CA SER A 86 -20.35 -2.65 -3.91
C SER A 86 -18.98 -2.85 -4.56
N PHE A 87 -17.99 -2.08 -4.11
CA PHE A 87 -16.60 -2.18 -4.52
C PHE A 87 -15.79 -2.87 -3.42
N SER A 88 -14.86 -3.73 -3.82
CA SER A 88 -13.92 -4.41 -2.95
C SER A 88 -12.50 -4.17 -3.46
N VAL A 89 -11.70 -3.50 -2.64
CA VAL A 89 -10.29 -3.18 -2.89
C VAL A 89 -9.43 -4.03 -1.96
N VAL A 90 -8.65 -4.96 -2.52
CA VAL A 90 -7.71 -5.77 -1.73
C VAL A 90 -6.42 -4.98 -1.60
N ARG A 91 -6.14 -4.44 -0.42
CA ARG A 91 -4.93 -3.67 -0.16
C ARG A 91 -4.35 -3.97 1.21
N PRO A 92 -3.01 -4.07 1.34
CA PRO A 92 -2.37 -4.08 2.65
C PRO A 92 -2.66 -2.79 3.43
N SER A 93 -2.50 -2.84 4.75
CA SER A 93 -2.64 -1.69 5.65
C SER A 93 -1.74 -0.51 5.28
N LEU A 94 -0.61 -0.79 4.64
CA LEU A 94 0.34 0.16 4.10
C LEU A 94 0.34 0.00 2.58
N SER A 95 -0.13 1.02 1.85
CA SER A 95 -0.24 0.98 0.39
C SER A 95 0.31 2.26 -0.23
N LEU A 96 0.96 2.12 -1.38
CA LEU A 96 1.35 3.24 -2.24
C LEU A 96 0.16 3.92 -2.90
N TRP A 97 -1.00 3.27 -2.84
CA TRP A 97 -2.17 3.62 -3.62
C TRP A 97 -3.28 4.15 -2.70
N GLU A 98 -3.73 5.37 -2.99
CA GLU A 98 -4.97 5.89 -2.42
C GLU A 98 -6.16 5.54 -3.32
N VAL A 99 -7.31 5.29 -2.69
CA VAL A 99 -8.59 5.16 -3.39
C VAL A 99 -9.25 6.53 -3.39
N GLY A 100 -9.75 6.97 -4.55
CA GLY A 100 -10.43 8.25 -4.70
C GLY A 100 -11.73 8.16 -5.51
N ILE A 101 -12.59 9.15 -5.32
CA ILE A 101 -13.84 9.35 -6.06
C ILE A 101 -13.78 10.74 -6.68
N GLY A 102 -13.86 10.83 -8.01
CA GLY A 102 -13.65 12.12 -8.67
C GLY A 102 -12.27 12.66 -8.32
N HIS A 103 -12.13 13.89 -7.81
CA HIS A 103 -10.85 14.44 -7.36
C HIS A 103 -10.53 14.19 -5.87
N GLU A 104 -11.46 13.65 -5.10
CA GLU A 104 -11.35 13.57 -3.64
C GLU A 104 -10.86 12.19 -3.16
N PRO A 105 -9.96 12.14 -2.15
CA PRO A 105 -9.56 10.89 -1.52
C PRO A 105 -10.72 10.26 -0.75
N LEU A 106 -10.78 8.94 -0.69
CA LEU A 106 -11.80 8.20 0.04
C LEU A 106 -11.54 8.29 1.56
N THR A 107 -12.04 9.35 2.18
CA THR A 107 -11.97 9.57 3.63
C THR A 107 -13.28 9.20 4.32
N ALA A 108 -13.24 8.98 5.64
CA ALA A 108 -14.45 8.79 6.43
C ALA A 108 -15.41 9.99 6.35
N GLU A 109 -14.85 11.20 6.22
CA GLU A 109 -15.63 12.43 6.03
C GLU A 109 -16.35 12.42 4.68
N LEU A 110 -15.66 12.11 3.57
CA LEU A 110 -16.27 12.02 2.25
C LEU A 110 -17.40 10.98 2.23
N VAL A 111 -17.16 9.82 2.84
CA VAL A 111 -18.14 8.73 2.97
C VAL A 111 -19.39 9.20 3.69
N SER A 112 -19.24 9.88 4.83
CA SER A 112 -20.38 10.42 5.59
C SER A 112 -21.12 11.51 4.82
N GLN A 113 -20.40 12.40 4.14
CA GLN A 113 -21.01 13.51 3.39
C GLN A 113 -21.80 13.03 2.18
N ARG A 114 -21.36 11.94 1.55
CA ARG A 114 -21.98 11.41 0.33
C ARG A 114 -22.94 10.24 0.57
N GLY A 115 -23.10 9.83 1.82
CA GLY A 115 -24.02 8.75 2.21
C GLY A 115 -23.55 7.37 1.75
N TYR A 116 -22.23 7.15 1.65
CA TYR A 116 -21.68 5.84 1.36
C TYR A 116 -21.51 5.02 2.65
N HIS A 117 -21.26 3.72 2.50
CA HIS A 117 -20.86 2.87 3.61
C HIS A 117 -19.46 2.30 3.37
N LEU A 118 -18.55 2.57 4.28
CA LEU A 118 -17.17 2.10 4.21
C LEU A 118 -16.91 1.07 5.31
N THR A 119 -16.50 -0.13 4.91
CA THR A 119 -16.04 -1.18 5.81
C THR A 119 -14.57 -1.45 5.53
N ASN A 120 -13.71 -1.35 6.54
CA ASN A 120 -12.29 -1.64 6.44
C ASN A 120 -11.93 -2.81 7.34
N ASP A 121 -11.27 -3.82 6.79
CA ASP A 121 -10.53 -4.83 7.54
C ASP A 121 -9.02 -4.68 7.26
N SER A 122 -8.18 -5.57 7.79
CA SER A 122 -6.71 -5.47 7.67
C SER A 122 -6.16 -5.67 6.26
N HIS A 123 -6.96 -6.21 5.33
CA HIS A 123 -6.52 -6.56 3.96
C HIS A 123 -7.47 -6.07 2.87
N ARG A 124 -8.63 -5.54 3.23
CA ARG A 124 -9.68 -5.21 2.30
C ARG A 124 -10.46 -3.98 2.75
N THR A 125 -10.72 -3.12 1.79
CA THR A 125 -11.67 -2.02 1.91
C THR A 125 -12.89 -2.33 1.05
N ILE A 126 -14.07 -2.31 1.66
CA ILE A 126 -15.35 -2.44 0.98
C ILE A 126 -16.05 -1.08 1.01
N LEU A 127 -16.44 -0.60 -0.17
CA LEU A 127 -17.24 0.61 -0.32
C LEU A 127 -18.57 0.24 -0.95
N ASP A 128 -19.64 0.38 -0.19
CA ASP A 128 -21.00 0.27 -0.69
C ASP A 128 -21.52 1.67 -1.01
N VAL A 129 -21.94 1.83 -2.25
CA VAL A 129 -22.45 3.08 -2.81
C VAL A 129 -23.95 2.87 -3.04
N PRO A 130 -24.83 3.46 -2.20
CA PRO A 130 -26.27 3.31 -2.36
C PRO A 130 -26.78 3.98 -3.64
N LEU A 131 -27.81 3.43 -4.26
CA LEU A 131 -28.57 4.08 -5.33
C LEU A 131 -28.95 5.51 -4.93
N PHE A 132 -28.91 6.42 -5.91
CA PHE A 132 -29.21 7.86 -5.72
C PHE A 132 -28.20 8.65 -4.88
N SER A 133 -27.10 8.05 -4.44
CA SER A 133 -26.01 8.80 -3.81
C SER A 133 -25.26 9.69 -4.81
N VAL A 134 -24.52 10.67 -4.27
CA VAL A 134 -23.68 11.56 -5.08
C VAL A 134 -22.56 10.76 -5.76
N GLY A 135 -22.18 11.10 -6.98
CA GLY A 135 -21.01 10.49 -7.66
C GLY A 135 -21.35 9.45 -8.74
N TYR A 136 -22.62 9.05 -8.87
CA TYR A 136 -23.09 8.32 -10.05
C TYR A 136 -23.16 9.21 -11.28
N THR A 137 -22.83 8.64 -12.43
CA THR A 137 -23.23 9.13 -13.75
C THR A 137 -24.47 8.35 -14.17
N TYR A 138 -25.63 9.00 -14.19
CA TYR A 138 -26.87 8.36 -14.63
C TYR A 138 -26.96 8.33 -16.15
N GLU A 139 -27.35 7.18 -16.68
CA GLU A 139 -27.39 6.86 -18.10
C GLU A 139 -28.72 6.19 -18.44
N GLU A 140 -29.23 6.42 -19.65
CA GLU A 140 -30.36 5.65 -20.22
C GLU A 140 -31.64 5.60 -19.34
N ILE A 141 -31.94 6.67 -18.61
CA ILE A 141 -33.14 6.77 -17.77
C ILE A 141 -34.42 6.73 -18.62
N ASN A 142 -35.20 5.67 -18.50
CA ASN A 142 -36.52 5.54 -19.10
C ASN A 142 -37.47 4.71 -18.21
N LEU A 143 -38.71 4.50 -18.65
CA LEU A 143 -39.74 3.78 -17.87
C LEU A 143 -39.43 2.29 -17.66
N ALA A 144 -38.58 1.69 -18.51
CA ALA A 144 -38.22 0.28 -18.45
C ALA A 144 -36.86 0.04 -17.79
N ASN A 145 -35.90 0.95 -17.98
CA ASN A 145 -34.54 0.79 -17.50
C ASN A 145 -34.02 2.08 -16.83
N PHE A 146 -33.19 1.87 -15.83
CA PHE A 146 -32.43 2.91 -15.15
C PHE A 146 -31.01 2.39 -14.95
N TYR A 147 -30.03 3.03 -15.59
CA TYR A 147 -28.63 2.66 -15.47
C TYR A 147 -27.84 3.82 -14.84
N ALA A 148 -26.81 3.46 -14.10
CA ALA A 148 -25.92 4.36 -13.41
C ALA A 148 -24.51 3.75 -13.37
N THR A 149 -23.52 4.55 -13.74
CA THR A 149 -22.12 4.18 -13.67
C THR A 149 -21.48 4.86 -12.47
N PHE A 150 -20.71 4.09 -11.68
CA PHE A 150 -19.85 4.65 -10.64
C PHE A 150 -18.39 4.29 -10.92
N LYS A 151 -17.48 5.22 -10.67
CA LYS A 151 -16.05 5.07 -10.94
C LYS A 151 -15.21 5.34 -9.71
N LEU A 152 -14.37 4.37 -9.36
CA LEU A 152 -13.27 4.52 -8.41
C LEU A 152 -11.96 4.75 -9.15
N LEU A 153 -11.11 5.58 -8.56
CA LEU A 153 -9.75 5.85 -9.01
C LEU A 153 -8.76 5.31 -8.00
N LEU A 154 -7.69 4.72 -8.50
CA LEU A 154 -6.49 4.40 -7.72
C LEU A 154 -5.39 5.35 -8.15
N ARG A 155 -4.79 6.01 -7.16
CA ARG A 155 -3.78 7.04 -7.38
C ARG A 155 -2.56 6.79 -6.55
N ASP A 156 -1.43 7.27 -7.03
CA ASP A 156 -0.25 7.38 -6.20
C ASP A 156 -0.54 8.31 -5.01
N SER A 157 -0.31 7.84 -3.78
CA SER A 157 -0.62 8.60 -2.56
C SER A 157 0.25 9.84 -2.37
N LYS A 158 1.33 9.98 -3.15
CA LYS A 158 2.24 11.14 -3.10
C LYS A 158 2.05 12.07 -4.28
N THR A 159 1.97 11.55 -5.51
CA THR A 159 1.83 12.39 -6.72
C THR A 159 0.38 12.67 -7.10
N LEU A 160 -0.58 11.89 -6.57
CA LEU A 160 -2.01 11.90 -6.90
C LEU A 160 -2.31 11.53 -8.36
N GLU A 161 -1.31 11.10 -9.12
CA GLU A 161 -1.50 10.64 -10.49
C GLU A 161 -2.36 9.37 -10.51
N ILE A 162 -3.33 9.34 -11.43
CA ILE A 162 -4.22 8.18 -11.60
C ILE A 162 -3.43 7.06 -12.26
N GLN A 163 -3.32 5.93 -11.57
CA GLN A 163 -2.64 4.73 -12.06
C GLN A 163 -3.61 3.68 -12.57
N ALA A 164 -4.79 3.59 -11.94
CA ALA A 164 -5.83 2.68 -12.35
C ALA A 164 -7.21 3.24 -12.03
N SER A 165 -8.24 2.64 -12.62
CA SER A 165 -9.62 2.95 -12.28
C SER A 165 -10.51 1.72 -12.44
N ALA A 166 -11.54 1.64 -11.61
CA ALA A 166 -12.57 0.63 -11.72
C ALA A 166 -13.91 1.33 -11.89
N SER A 167 -14.63 0.96 -12.95
CA SER A 167 -15.96 1.48 -13.22
C SER A 167 -16.95 0.33 -13.24
N LYS A 168 -18.13 0.55 -12.67
CA LYS A 168 -19.22 -0.42 -12.72
C LYS A 168 -20.49 0.29 -13.12
N ARG A 169 -21.15 -0.29 -14.12
CA ARG A 169 -22.49 0.09 -14.57
C ARG A 169 -23.47 -0.95 -14.07
N CYS A 170 -24.53 -0.46 -13.43
CA CYS A 170 -25.70 -1.18 -12.98
C CYS A 170 -26.88 -0.27 -13.33
#